data_AF-A0A2V8Q9Q4-F1
#
_entry.id   AF-A0A2V8Q9Q4-F1
#
_cell.length_a   1.000
_cell.length_b   1.000
_cell.length_c   1.000
_cell.angle_alpha   90.00
_cell.angle_beta   90.00
_cell.angle_gamma   90.00
#
_symmetry.space_group_name_H-M   'P 1'
#
loop_
_entity.id
_entity.type
_entity.pdbx_description
1 polymer ?
#
loop_
_entity_poly.entity_id
_entity_poly.type
_entity_poly.pdbx_seq_one_letter_code
_entity_poly.pdbx_strand_id
1 'polypeptide(L)'
;MASVAFVRRNDVSTGTVGKNEVPTTAAEIEAATAGTPDSQSPATTAMKLIATYIPTEILTLYVAVLGALQGPQGVSTRSLRIAFVFFLVLTPIIVWLTFAAKVRAAKMRLPLRPNTWPFWEIFAATIAYGAWAFALPDSPLKDFSWYSPALAGVIVLAISTILGLLAPVVQRPLST
;
A
#
# COMPACT_ATOMS: atom_id res chain seq x y z
N MET A 1 20.99 -11.76 -7.91
CA MET A 1 20.90 -10.39 -7.37
C MET A 1 21.61 -10.37 -6.03
N ALA A 2 22.70 -9.60 -5.89
CA ALA A 2 23.38 -9.47 -4.60
C ALA A 2 22.55 -8.56 -3.68
N SER A 3 22.31 -8.99 -2.45
CA SER A 3 21.58 -8.20 -1.44
C SER A 3 22.29 -6.86 -1.21
N VAL A 4 21.54 -5.76 -1.10
CA VAL A 4 22.07 -4.43 -0.76
C VAL A 4 22.83 -4.46 0.57
N ALA A 5 22.44 -5.35 1.49
CA ALA A 5 23.15 -5.58 2.74
C ALA A 5 24.53 -6.24 2.53
N PHE A 6 24.67 -7.09 1.51
CA PHE A 6 25.92 -7.77 1.16
C PHE A 6 26.94 -6.81 0.53
N VAL A 7 26.47 -5.81 -0.24
CA VAL A 7 27.32 -4.80 -0.89
C VAL A 7 27.84 -3.75 0.10
N ARG A 8 27.21 -3.60 1.27
CA ARG A 8 27.62 -2.66 2.34
C ARG A 8 28.65 -3.23 3.33
N ARG A 9 29.13 -4.45 3.12
CA ARG A 9 30.12 -5.09 3.98
C ARG A 9 31.53 -4.58 3.67
N ASN A 10 32.15 -3.91 4.63
CA ASN A 10 33.50 -3.33 4.51
C ASN A 10 34.63 -4.37 4.39
N ASP A 11 34.32 -5.65 4.64
CA ASP A 11 35.26 -6.77 4.58
C ASP A 11 35.24 -7.52 3.24
N VAL A 12 34.39 -7.10 2.29
CA VAL A 12 34.36 -7.65 0.93
C VAL A 12 35.19 -6.72 0.03
N SER A 13 36.44 -7.10 -0.26
CA SER A 13 37.24 -6.38 -1.25
C SER A 13 36.63 -6.58 -2.64
N THR A 14 35.96 -5.54 -3.16
CA THR A 14 35.43 -5.50 -4.52
C THR A 14 36.58 -5.34 -5.52
N GLY A 15 37.46 -6.33 -5.62
CA GLY A 15 38.61 -6.34 -6.53
C GLY A 15 38.26 -6.66 -7.98
N THR A 16 37.00 -7.02 -8.27
CA THR A 16 36.58 -7.46 -9.62
C THR A 16 35.15 -7.08 -9.98
N VAL A 17 34.47 -6.35 -9.11
CA VAL A 17 33.17 -5.74 -9.42
C VAL A 17 33.48 -4.29 -9.75
N GLY A 18 33.30 -3.91 -11.01
CA GLY A 18 33.52 -2.54 -11.46
C GLY A 18 32.86 -1.54 -10.51
N LYS A 19 33.42 -0.32 -10.45
CA LYS A 19 32.95 0.85 -9.69
C LYS A 19 31.51 1.30 -10.05
N ASN A 20 30.57 0.39 -10.27
CA ASN A 20 29.16 0.68 -10.36
C ASN A 20 28.60 0.65 -8.94
N GLU A 21 28.93 1.75 -8.26
CA GLU A 21 28.06 2.58 -7.43
C GLU A 21 27.05 1.80 -6.59
N VAL A 22 27.42 1.60 -5.34
CA VAL A 22 26.44 1.35 -4.27
C VAL A 22 25.41 2.48 -4.33
N PRO A 23 24.12 2.19 -4.54
CA PRO A 23 23.07 3.21 -4.50
C PRO A 23 23.09 3.95 -3.16
N THR A 24 23.41 5.24 -3.19
CA THR A 24 23.50 6.11 -2.01
C THR A 24 22.27 6.98 -1.83
N THR A 25 21.52 7.22 -2.91
CA THR A 25 20.27 7.99 -2.87
C THR A 25 19.04 7.08 -2.91
N ALA A 26 17.92 7.55 -2.34
CA ALA A 26 16.65 6.81 -2.41
C ALA A 26 16.21 6.56 -3.86
N ALA A 27 16.49 7.50 -4.77
CA ALA A 27 16.21 7.37 -6.19
C ALA A 27 17.09 6.30 -6.88
N GLU A 28 18.38 6.20 -6.53
CA GLU A 28 19.25 5.13 -7.03
C GLU A 28 18.83 3.76 -6.48
N ILE A 29 18.38 3.69 -5.22
CA ILE A 29 17.88 2.44 -4.63
C ILE A 29 16.59 2.01 -5.34
N GLU A 30 15.68 2.94 -5.59
CA GLU A 30 14.45 2.69 -6.35
C GLU A 30 14.76 2.24 -7.77
N ALA A 31 15.68 2.90 -8.47
CA ALA A 31 16.12 2.51 -9.81
C ALA A 31 16.78 1.11 -9.84
N ALA A 32 17.62 0.80 -8.85
CA ALA A 32 18.28 -0.50 -8.73
C ALA A 32 17.31 -1.64 -8.37
N THR A 33 16.17 -1.33 -7.75
CA THR A 33 15.14 -2.31 -7.35
C THR A 33 13.93 -2.36 -8.29
N ALA A 34 13.82 -1.44 -9.25
CA ALA A 34 12.67 -1.33 -10.16
C ALA A 34 12.45 -2.56 -11.07
N GLY A 35 13.45 -3.44 -11.20
CA GLY A 35 13.42 -4.61 -12.10
C GLY A 35 13.63 -4.23 -13.57
N THR A 36 14.20 -5.13 -14.37
CA THR A 36 14.39 -4.90 -15.81
C THR A 36 13.06 -5.08 -16.57
N PRO A 37 12.88 -4.43 -17.74
CA PRO A 37 11.69 -4.64 -18.60
C PRO A 37 11.43 -6.13 -18.90
N ASP A 38 12.49 -6.92 -19.08
CA ASP A 38 12.42 -8.38 -19.33
C ASP A 38 11.94 -9.21 -18.14
N SER A 39 11.87 -8.63 -16.93
CA SER A 39 11.35 -9.29 -15.72
C SER A 39 9.89 -8.96 -15.42
N GLN A 40 9.25 -8.11 -16.23
CA GLN A 40 7.87 -7.68 -16.03
C GLN A 40 6.90 -8.62 -16.74
N SER A 41 6.59 -9.74 -16.10
CA SER A 41 5.45 -10.54 -16.51
C SER A 41 4.14 -9.76 -16.27
N PRO A 42 3.04 -10.08 -16.98
CA PRO A 42 1.71 -9.54 -16.65
C PRO A 42 1.33 -9.75 -15.19
N ALA A 43 1.77 -10.87 -14.58
CA ALA A 43 1.59 -11.14 -13.16
C ALA A 43 2.41 -10.19 -12.27
N THR A 44 3.67 -9.90 -12.63
CA THR A 44 4.52 -8.93 -11.92
C THR A 44 3.92 -7.52 -11.98
N THR A 45 3.35 -7.16 -13.13
CA THR A 45 2.65 -5.87 -13.33
C THR A 45 1.37 -5.80 -12.50
N ALA A 46 0.55 -6.85 -12.52
CA ALA A 46 -0.65 -6.94 -11.69
C ALA A 46 -0.32 -6.88 -10.19
N MET A 47 0.74 -7.56 -9.75
CA MET A 47 1.23 -7.49 -8.36
C MET A 47 1.72 -6.08 -8.00
N LYS A 48 2.47 -5.41 -8.88
CA LYS A 48 2.89 -4.01 -8.68
C LYS A 48 1.68 -3.07 -8.59
N LEU A 49 0.68 -3.26 -9.44
CA LEU A 49 -0.56 -2.47 -9.40
C LEU A 49 -1.31 -2.68 -8.08
N ILE A 50 -1.50 -3.93 -7.67
CA ILE A 50 -2.12 -4.27 -6.38
C ILE A 50 -1.34 -3.64 -5.23
N ALA A 51 0.00 -3.78 -5.21
CA ALA A 51 0.85 -3.18 -4.18
C ALA A 51 0.82 -1.64 -4.18
N THR A 52 0.54 -1.01 -5.33
CA THR A 52 0.43 0.45 -5.43
C THR A 52 -0.81 0.99 -4.70
N TYR A 53 -1.89 0.20 -4.64
CA TYR A 53 -3.17 0.64 -4.08
C TYR A 53 -3.48 0.06 -2.70
N ILE A 54 -2.77 -0.98 -2.25
CA ILE A 54 -2.92 -1.46 -0.87
C ILE A 54 -2.22 -0.48 0.06
N PRO A 55 -2.94 0.22 0.96
CA PRO A 55 -2.34 1.12 1.92
C PRO A 55 -1.71 0.28 3.05
N THR A 56 -0.58 -0.36 2.74
CA THR A 56 0.07 -1.31 3.65
C THR A 56 0.47 -0.67 4.98
N GLU A 57 0.81 0.62 4.98
CA GLU A 57 1.13 1.41 6.17
C GLU A 57 -0.10 1.58 7.07
N ILE A 58 -1.27 1.87 6.47
CA ILE A 58 -2.54 1.95 7.22
C ILE A 58 -2.90 0.57 7.76
N LEU A 59 -2.79 -0.47 6.94
CA LEU A 59 -3.22 -1.81 7.32
C LEU A 59 -2.36 -2.38 8.45
N THR A 60 -1.04 -2.17 8.37
CA THR A 60 -0.10 -2.58 9.43
C THR A 60 -0.38 -1.83 10.74
N LEU A 61 -0.61 -0.52 10.68
CA LEU A 61 -0.97 0.27 11.86
C LEU A 61 -2.33 -0.15 12.44
N TYR A 62 -3.31 -0.46 11.58
CA TYR A 62 -4.61 -0.98 12.00
C TYR A 62 -4.48 -2.33 12.71
N VAL A 63 -3.75 -3.29 12.13
CA VAL A 63 -3.51 -4.60 12.75
C VAL A 63 -2.76 -4.47 14.08
N ALA A 64 -1.79 -3.55 14.17
CA ALA A 64 -1.11 -3.26 15.43
C ALA A 64 -2.08 -2.73 16.49
N VAL A 65 -3.00 -1.83 16.11
CA VAL A 65 -4.06 -1.36 17.02
C VAL A 65 -5.01 -2.49 17.41
N LEU A 66 -5.38 -3.39 16.50
CA LEU A 66 -6.18 -4.57 16.83
C LEU A 66 -5.49 -5.43 17.88
N GLY A 67 -4.18 -5.69 17.72
CA GLY A 67 -3.39 -6.40 18.72
C GLY A 67 -3.32 -5.67 20.06
N ALA A 68 -3.16 -4.35 20.06
CA ALA A 68 -3.14 -3.54 21.29
C ALA A 68 -4.50 -3.50 22.01
N LEU A 69 -5.61 -3.69 21.28
CA LEU A 69 -6.96 -3.76 21.86
C LEU A 69 -7.27 -5.14 22.47
N GLN A 70 -6.43 -6.16 22.24
CA GLN A 70 -6.56 -7.47 22.88
C GLN A 70 -6.16 -7.37 24.36
N GLY A 71 -7.15 -7.13 25.20
CA GLY A 71 -7.00 -7.12 26.66
C GLY A 71 -7.35 -8.46 27.32
N PRO A 72 -7.07 -8.64 28.62
CA PRO A 72 -7.39 -9.86 29.37
C PRO A 72 -8.87 -10.22 29.40
N GLN A 73 -9.75 -9.24 29.21
CA GLN A 73 -11.21 -9.43 29.17
C GLN A 73 -11.75 -9.62 27.74
N GLY A 74 -10.87 -9.83 26.76
CA GLY A 74 -11.22 -9.87 25.35
C GLY A 74 -11.36 -8.48 24.73
N VAL A 75 -11.70 -8.44 23.43
CA VAL A 75 -11.83 -7.19 22.68
C VAL A 75 -13.29 -6.74 22.66
N SER A 76 -13.55 -5.50 23.08
CA SER A 76 -14.86 -4.88 22.91
C SER A 76 -15.17 -4.63 21.44
N THR A 77 -16.31 -5.14 20.96
CA THR A 77 -16.86 -4.87 19.63
C THR A 77 -16.91 -3.37 19.31
N ARG A 78 -17.24 -2.53 20.30
CA ARG A 78 -17.29 -1.07 20.11
C ARG A 78 -15.90 -0.53 19.76
N SER A 79 -14.85 -0.99 20.43
CA SER A 79 -13.48 -0.57 20.18
C SER A 79 -13.00 -0.98 18.77
N LEU A 80 -13.35 -2.19 18.32
CA LEU A 80 -13.07 -2.65 16.95
C LEU A 80 -13.74 -1.77 15.90
N ARG A 81 -15.02 -1.43 16.10
CA ARG A 81 -15.77 -0.55 15.18
C ARG A 81 -15.19 0.86 15.14
N ILE A 82 -14.81 1.42 16.30
CA ILE A 82 -14.17 2.73 16.38
C ILE A 82 -12.83 2.71 15.64
N ALA A 83 -11.99 1.70 15.89
CA ALA A 83 -10.71 1.55 15.20
C ALA A 83 -10.92 1.45 13.68
N PHE A 84 -11.84 0.59 13.23
CA PHE A 84 -12.18 0.45 11.82
C PHE A 84 -12.59 1.78 11.18
N VAL A 85 -13.55 2.51 11.76
CA VAL A 85 -14.01 3.80 11.22
C VAL A 85 -12.89 4.83 11.24
N PHE A 86 -12.09 4.87 12.30
CA PHE A 86 -10.94 5.77 12.40
C PHE A 86 -9.97 5.56 11.25
N PHE A 87 -9.55 4.31 11.00
CA PHE A 87 -8.62 3.99 9.92
C PHE A 87 -9.25 4.12 8.52
N LEU A 88 -10.56 3.87 8.39
CA LEU A 88 -11.31 4.11 7.17
C LEU A 88 -11.26 5.59 6.77
N VAL A 89 -11.46 6.51 7.73
CA VAL A 89 -11.38 7.96 7.52
C VAL A 89 -9.92 8.44 7.39
N LEU A 90 -8.98 7.77 8.07
CA LEU A 90 -7.57 8.12 7.99
C LEU A 90 -6.94 7.74 6.65
N THR A 91 -7.41 6.66 6.02
CA THR A 91 -6.92 6.18 4.71
C THR A 91 -6.86 7.27 3.63
N PRO A 92 -7.96 7.99 3.30
CA PRO A 92 -7.91 9.04 2.28
C PRO A 92 -6.95 10.17 2.65
N ILE A 93 -6.81 10.49 3.94
CA ILE A 93 -5.89 11.53 4.43
C ILE A 93 -4.45 11.11 4.17
N ILE A 94 -4.07 9.88 4.53
CA ILE A 94 -2.70 9.39 4.32
C ILE A 94 -2.36 9.31 2.84
N VAL A 95 -3.27 8.79 2.00
CA VAL A 95 -3.04 8.72 0.55
C VAL A 95 -2.82 10.11 -0.05
N TRP A 96 -3.61 11.09 0.38
CA TRP A 96 -3.40 12.47 -0.06
C TRP A 96 -2.06 13.03 0.42
N LEU A 97 -1.66 12.77 1.67
CA LEU A 97 -0.40 13.22 2.23
C LEU A 97 0.82 12.60 1.52
N THR A 98 0.78 11.30 1.20
CA THR A 98 1.88 10.64 0.47
C THR A 98 1.98 11.15 -0.97
N PHE A 99 0.85 11.41 -1.62
CA PHE A 99 0.82 12.08 -2.92
C PHE A 99 1.43 13.49 -2.83
N ALA A 100 0.97 14.32 -1.88
CA ALA A 100 1.48 15.67 -1.69
C ALA A 100 2.98 15.69 -1.39
N ALA A 101 3.48 14.74 -0.60
CA ALA A 101 4.90 14.57 -0.32
C ALA A 101 5.71 14.26 -1.59
N LYS A 102 5.21 13.35 -2.45
CA LYS A 102 5.83 13.03 -3.75
C LYS A 102 5.85 14.24 -4.69
N VAL A 103 4.75 14.98 -4.78
CA VAL A 103 4.67 16.23 -5.59
C VAL A 103 5.70 17.25 -5.11
N ARG A 104 5.82 17.42 -3.79
CA ARG A 104 6.81 18.33 -3.19
C ARG A 104 8.25 17.87 -3.45
N ALA A 105 8.53 16.57 -3.34
CA ALA A 105 9.85 16.00 -3.63
C ALA A 105 10.26 16.22 -5.10
N ALA A 106 9.29 16.18 -6.03
CA ALA A 106 9.47 16.51 -7.44
C ALA A 106 9.60 18.03 -7.72
N LYS A 107 9.68 18.89 -6.69
CA LYS A 107 9.74 20.36 -6.80
C LYS A 107 8.54 20.98 -7.55
N MET A 108 7.42 20.27 -7.61
CA MET A 108 6.17 20.76 -8.19
C MET A 108 5.35 21.52 -7.14
N ARG A 109 4.40 22.34 -7.59
CA ARG A 109 3.49 23.06 -6.67
C ARG A 109 2.54 22.09 -5.98
N LEU A 110 2.29 22.31 -4.69
CA LEU A 110 1.37 21.46 -3.93
C LEU A 110 -0.05 21.52 -4.54
N PRO A 111 -0.75 20.37 -4.60
CA PRO A 111 -2.09 20.26 -5.16
C PRO A 111 -3.13 20.80 -4.16
N LEU A 112 -3.21 22.13 -4.02
CA LEU A 112 -4.16 22.77 -3.10
C LEU A 112 -5.58 22.84 -3.68
N ARG A 113 -5.74 22.67 -5.00
CA ARG A 113 -7.05 22.69 -5.66
C ARG A 113 -7.62 21.27 -5.69
N PRO A 114 -8.91 21.06 -5.35
CA PRO A 114 -9.52 19.75 -5.41
C PRO A 114 -9.37 19.06 -6.76
N ASN A 115 -9.41 19.80 -7.87
CA ASN A 115 -9.28 19.24 -9.23
C ASN A 115 -7.90 18.63 -9.54
N THR A 116 -6.89 18.84 -8.70
CA THR A 116 -5.56 18.24 -8.85
C THR A 116 -5.32 17.11 -7.85
N TRP A 117 -6.36 16.65 -7.16
CA TRP A 117 -6.25 15.59 -6.17
C TRP A 117 -6.33 14.21 -6.82
N PRO A 118 -5.65 13.21 -6.25
CA PRO A 118 -5.64 11.84 -6.74
C PRO A 118 -6.92 11.12 -6.28
N PHE A 119 -8.09 11.58 -6.74
CA PHE A 119 -9.38 11.08 -6.26
C PHE A 119 -9.53 9.58 -6.49
N TRP A 120 -9.00 9.06 -7.59
CA TRP A 120 -9.05 7.64 -7.90
C TRP A 120 -8.25 6.83 -6.88
N GLU A 121 -7.01 7.22 -6.59
CA GLU A 121 -6.15 6.56 -5.63
C GLU A 121 -6.75 6.60 -4.23
N ILE A 122 -7.32 7.74 -3.85
CA ILE A 122 -8.02 7.92 -2.57
C ILE A 122 -9.21 6.95 -2.46
N PHE A 123 -10.02 6.86 -3.51
CA PHE A 123 -11.18 5.97 -3.57
C PHE A 123 -10.77 4.49 -3.55
N ALA A 124 -9.83 4.11 -4.42
CA ALA A 124 -9.32 2.75 -4.55
C ALA A 124 -8.71 2.26 -3.23
N ALA A 125 -7.88 3.08 -2.58
CA ALA A 125 -7.28 2.75 -1.30
C ALA A 125 -8.31 2.60 -0.18
N THR A 126 -9.35 3.44 -0.16
CA THR A 126 -10.42 3.35 0.85
C THR A 126 -11.23 2.06 0.70
N ILE A 127 -11.57 1.67 -0.53
CA ILE A 127 -12.23 0.38 -0.82
C ILE A 127 -11.31 -0.79 -0.47
N ALA A 128 -10.04 -0.72 -0.86
CA ALA A 128 -9.06 -1.76 -0.57
C ALA A 128 -8.87 -1.96 0.94
N TYR A 129 -8.78 -0.87 1.72
CA TYR A 129 -8.75 -0.93 3.18
C TYR A 129 -10.00 -1.62 3.72
N GLY A 130 -11.19 -1.23 3.27
CA GLY A 130 -12.45 -1.82 3.72
C GLY A 130 -12.52 -3.33 3.45
N ALA A 131 -12.10 -3.75 2.25
CA ALA A 131 -12.03 -5.16 1.87
C ALA A 131 -11.07 -5.96 2.77
N TRP A 132 -9.87 -5.43 2.99
CA TRP A 132 -8.87 -6.10 3.83
C TRP A 132 -9.30 -6.16 5.30
N ALA A 133 -9.81 -5.05 5.85
CA ALA A 133 -10.31 -5.01 7.21
C ALA A 133 -11.48 -5.98 7.42
N PHE A 134 -12.30 -6.22 6.38
CA PHE A 134 -13.37 -7.21 6.39
C PHE A 134 -12.86 -8.64 6.50
N ALA A 135 -11.71 -8.96 5.89
CA ALA A 135 -11.12 -10.29 5.87
C ALA A 135 -10.22 -10.63 7.06
N LEU A 136 -10.04 -9.70 8.01
CA LEU A 136 -9.26 -9.99 9.21
C LEU A 136 -10.04 -10.88 10.20
N PRO A 137 -9.34 -11.73 10.99
CA PRO A 137 -9.99 -12.63 11.94
C PRO A 137 -10.91 -11.93 12.96
N ASP A 138 -10.52 -10.73 13.42
CA ASP A 138 -11.30 -9.89 14.32
C ASP A 138 -12.01 -8.74 13.58
N SER A 139 -12.60 -9.07 12.43
CA SER A 139 -13.39 -8.13 11.65
C SER A 139 -14.51 -7.50 12.49
N PRO A 140 -14.72 -6.17 12.43
CA PRO A 140 -15.82 -5.49 13.12
C PRO A 140 -17.20 -5.92 12.59
N LEU A 141 -17.22 -6.66 11.47
CA LEU A 141 -18.42 -7.16 10.82
C LEU A 141 -18.74 -8.62 11.20
N LYS A 142 -17.96 -9.24 12.10
CA LYS A 142 -18.18 -10.65 12.50
C LYS A 142 -19.51 -10.92 13.20
N ASP A 143 -20.12 -9.90 13.79
CA ASP A 143 -21.40 -10.02 14.50
C ASP A 143 -22.61 -10.12 13.56
N PHE A 144 -22.43 -9.83 12.27
CA PHE A 144 -23.52 -9.90 11.31
C PHE A 144 -23.79 -11.35 10.89
N SER A 145 -25.05 -11.76 10.85
CA SER A 145 -25.44 -13.14 10.52
C SER A 145 -25.05 -13.60 9.10
N TRP A 146 -24.83 -12.66 8.18
CA TRP A 146 -24.41 -12.93 6.81
C TRP A 146 -22.88 -13.02 6.66
N TYR A 147 -22.12 -12.72 7.71
CA TYR A 147 -20.67 -12.74 7.67
C TYR A 147 -20.14 -14.18 7.64
N SER A 148 -19.16 -14.44 6.78
CA SER A 148 -18.30 -15.62 6.89
C SER A 148 -16.87 -15.28 6.46
N PRO A 149 -15.83 -15.91 7.06
CA PRO A 149 -14.45 -15.71 6.63
C PRO A 149 -14.21 -16.05 5.15
N ALA A 150 -14.92 -17.06 4.63
CA ALA A 150 -14.86 -17.44 3.22
C ALA A 150 -15.38 -16.33 2.30
N LEU A 151 -16.53 -15.74 2.65
CA LEU A 151 -17.09 -14.58 1.92
C LEU A 151 -16.11 -13.39 1.95
N ALA A 152 -15.43 -13.18 3.06
CA ALA A 152 -14.45 -12.12 3.19
C ALA A 152 -13.23 -12.31 2.28
N GLY A 153 -12.70 -13.53 2.19
CA GLY A 153 -11.65 -13.86 1.23
C GLY A 153 -12.09 -13.62 -0.22
N VAL A 154 -13.32 -14.03 -0.57
CA VAL A 154 -13.88 -13.78 -1.92
C VAL A 154 -13.99 -12.29 -2.22
N ILE A 155 -14.46 -11.48 -1.26
CA ILE A 155 -14.58 -10.03 -1.42
C ILE A 155 -13.22 -9.37 -1.65
N VAL A 156 -12.18 -9.75 -0.90
CA VAL A 156 -10.82 -9.22 -1.11
C VAL A 156 -10.31 -9.54 -2.51
N LEU A 157 -10.49 -10.78 -2.99
CA LEU A 157 -10.07 -11.17 -4.33
C LEU A 157 -10.83 -10.38 -5.40
N ALA A 158 -12.17 -10.31 -5.30
CA ALA A 158 -13.00 -9.61 -6.25
C ALA A 158 -12.65 -8.12 -6.33
N ILE A 159 -12.49 -7.45 -5.19
CA ILE A 159 -12.09 -6.04 -5.12
C ILE A 159 -10.70 -5.84 -5.71
N SER A 160 -9.74 -6.70 -5.38
CA SER A 160 -8.38 -6.60 -5.93
C SER A 160 -8.37 -6.74 -7.45
N THR A 161 -9.16 -7.67 -7.99
CA THR A 161 -9.32 -7.84 -9.44
C THR A 161 -9.96 -6.62 -10.08
N ILE A 162 -11.06 -6.12 -9.53
CA ILE A 162 -11.78 -4.94 -10.06
C ILE A 162 -10.86 -3.71 -10.06
N LEU A 163 -10.18 -3.43 -8.94
CA LEU A 163 -9.26 -2.29 -8.85
C LEU A 163 -8.09 -2.43 -9.83
N GLY A 164 -7.53 -3.63 -9.97
CA GLY A 164 -6.47 -3.90 -10.94
C GLY A 164 -6.90 -3.69 -12.39
N LEU A 165 -8.13 -4.08 -12.74
CA LEU A 165 -8.68 -3.88 -14.08
C LEU A 165 -9.07 -2.42 -14.38
N LEU A 166 -9.54 -1.68 -13.36
CA LEU A 166 -9.94 -0.29 -13.51
C LEU A 166 -8.76 0.68 -13.52
N ALA A 167 -7.64 0.33 -12.87
CA ALA A 167 -6.44 1.15 -12.79
C ALA A 167 -5.98 1.72 -14.16
N PRO A 168 -5.76 0.93 -15.22
CA PRO A 168 -5.29 1.47 -16.51
C PRO A 168 -6.32 2.38 -17.21
N VAL A 169 -7.61 2.22 -16.92
CA VAL A 169 -8.67 3.04 -17.53
C VAL A 169 -8.73 4.43 -16.90
N VAL A 170 -8.47 4.51 -15.59
CA VAL A 170 -8.63 5.74 -14.81
C VAL A 170 -7.31 6.49 -14.63
N GLN A 171 -6.17 5.78 -14.62
CA GLN A 171 -4.83 6.38 -14.59
C GLN A 171 -4.49 6.99 -15.95
N ARG A 172 -5.05 8.17 -16.22
CA ARG A 172 -4.59 9.03 -17.31
C ARG A 172 -3.32 9.76 -16.86
N PRO A 173 -2.28 9.85 -17.71
CA PRO A 173 -1.17 10.74 -17.42
C PRO A 173 -1.73 12.15 -17.23
N LEU A 174 -1.43 12.77 -16.08
CA LEU A 174 -1.79 14.16 -15.81
C LEU A 174 -1.16 15.00 -16.93
N SER A 175 -2.01 15.71 -17.69
CA SER A 175 -1.51 16.63 -18.70
C SER A 175 -0.71 17.72 -18.00
N THR A 176 0.59 17.77 -18.29
CA THR A 176 1.54 18.79 -17.79
C THR A 176 1.10 20.19 -18.14
#